data_AF-A0A961ZGD6-F1
#
_entry.id   AF-A0A961ZGD6-F1
#
_cell.length_a   1.000
_cell.length_b   1.000
_cell.length_c   1.000
_cell.angle_alpha   90.00
_cell.angle_beta   90.00
_cell.angle_gamma   90.00
#
_symmetry.space_group_name_H-M   'P 1'
#
loop_
_entity.id
_entity.type
_entity.pdbx_description
1 polymer ?
#
loop_
_entity_poly.entity_id
_entity_poly.type
_entity_poly.pdbx_seq_one_letter_code
_entity_poly.pdbx_strand_id
1 'polypeptide(L)'
;MTEELFDPAFRESSGYSVILMEPQIAENVGMVARAMANFGLDEMRVVNPRDGWPSEKARAVASGAAAIVDGAGVHADLTSAIGDLNWVAATTARQRDLRKPILTPEQAAAEMRRRIGEGQRCGMLYGRERNGLETSEVANADAIVMIPVNAKFASLNLAQAVLLNGYAWLGSGEGATLGRKTRNDRRIGSGLHLGHDVPAKHDEIEGFFGHLEEALEQKGFFTPPERRHVTVRNLRSLFLRAGLTAQEVRTLRGIVATLIRDRGKPGSSST
;
A
#
# COMPACT_ATOMS: atom_id res chain seq x y z
N MET A 1 -15.18 26.30 10.00
CA MET A 1 -13.86 25.66 10.23
C MET A 1 -13.86 24.29 9.53
N THR A 2 -14.01 24.30 8.21
CA THR A 2 -14.03 23.14 7.30
C THR A 2 -14.00 23.70 5.88
N GLU A 3 -12.88 24.25 5.44
CA GLU A 3 -12.70 24.75 4.07
C GLU A 3 -11.22 25.04 3.86
N GLU A 4 -10.41 24.00 3.65
CA GLU A 4 -9.02 24.13 3.15
C GLU A 4 -8.44 22.74 2.82
N LEU A 5 -9.16 21.95 2.01
CA LEU A 5 -8.63 20.68 1.48
C LEU A 5 -8.52 20.64 -0.04
N PHE A 6 -8.84 21.71 -0.76
CA PHE A 6 -8.66 21.77 -2.21
C PHE A 6 -8.16 23.14 -2.61
N ASP A 7 -6.86 23.25 -2.86
CA ASP A 7 -6.30 24.37 -3.63
C ASP A 7 -6.64 24.10 -5.12
N PRO A 8 -7.48 24.95 -5.76
CA PRO A 8 -7.91 24.75 -7.14
C PRO A 8 -6.84 25.04 -8.20
N ALA A 9 -5.66 25.57 -7.81
CA ALA A 9 -4.65 26.07 -8.75
C ALA A 9 -3.61 25.04 -9.24
N PHE A 10 -3.70 23.77 -8.81
CA PHE A 10 -2.83 22.68 -9.29
C PHE A 10 -3.67 21.43 -9.62
N ARG A 11 -4.33 21.40 -10.78
CA ARG A 11 -4.92 20.17 -11.33
C ARG A 11 -3.95 19.51 -12.31
N GLU A 12 -2.81 19.07 -11.80
CA GLU A 12 -2.16 17.91 -12.41
C GLU A 12 -3.03 16.70 -12.04
N SER A 13 -3.78 16.14 -13.00
CA SER A 13 -4.41 14.84 -12.83
C SER A 13 -3.29 13.85 -12.48
N SER A 14 -3.17 13.52 -11.20
CA SER A 14 -2.01 12.79 -10.68
C SER A 14 -2.11 11.28 -10.86
N GLY A 15 -3.05 10.81 -11.70
CA GLY A 15 -3.37 9.40 -11.89
C GLY A 15 -3.98 9.07 -13.24
N TYR A 16 -4.64 7.91 -13.32
CA TYR A 16 -5.31 7.43 -14.52
C TYR A 16 -6.82 7.70 -14.46
N SER A 17 -7.47 7.82 -15.61
CA SER A 17 -8.92 7.97 -15.70
C SER A 17 -9.64 6.66 -15.34
N VAL A 18 -10.60 6.69 -14.41
CA VAL A 18 -11.48 5.56 -14.10
C VAL A 18 -12.70 5.61 -15.02
N ILE A 19 -12.85 4.62 -15.89
CA ILE A 19 -13.87 4.60 -16.95
C ILE A 19 -14.91 3.53 -16.66
N LEU A 20 -16.15 3.94 -16.45
CA LEU A 20 -17.28 3.06 -16.13
C LEU A 20 -18.14 2.85 -17.37
N MET A 21 -18.15 1.63 -17.90
CA MET A 21 -18.94 1.26 -19.07
C MET A 21 -20.36 0.87 -18.66
N GLU A 22 -21.34 1.70 -19.06
CA GLU A 22 -22.77 1.48 -18.86
C GLU A 22 -23.15 1.05 -17.44
N PRO A 23 -22.77 1.81 -16.38
CA PRO A 23 -23.11 1.44 -15.02
C PRO A 23 -24.63 1.36 -14.84
N GLN A 24 -25.10 0.30 -14.19
CA GLN A 24 -26.53 0.04 -14.04
C GLN A 24 -27.10 0.47 -12.70
N ILE A 25 -26.25 0.66 -11.68
CA ILE A 25 -26.67 1.01 -10.32
C ILE A 25 -25.91 2.26 -9.88
N ALA A 26 -26.63 3.38 -9.73
CA ALA A 26 -26.07 4.66 -9.33
C ALA A 26 -25.30 4.59 -7.99
N GLU A 27 -25.79 3.81 -7.04
CA GLU A 27 -25.16 3.59 -5.74
C GLU A 27 -23.78 2.94 -5.87
N ASN A 28 -23.58 2.04 -6.85
CA ASN A 28 -22.25 1.48 -7.13
C ASN A 28 -21.30 2.56 -7.64
N VAL A 29 -21.78 3.49 -8.47
CA VAL A 29 -20.96 4.61 -8.95
C VAL A 29 -20.55 5.52 -7.78
N GLY A 30 -21.45 5.78 -6.83
CA GLY A 30 -21.10 6.47 -5.59
C GLY A 30 -20.03 5.74 -4.78
N MET A 31 -20.13 4.41 -4.66
CA MET A 31 -19.09 3.59 -4.00
C MET A 31 -17.76 3.59 -4.77
N VAL A 32 -17.80 3.64 -6.11
CA VAL A 32 -16.62 3.82 -6.96
C VAL A 32 -15.95 5.17 -6.67
N ALA A 33 -16.71 6.26 -6.64
CA ALA A 33 -16.17 7.58 -6.33
C ALA A 33 -15.47 7.60 -4.95
N ARG A 34 -16.06 6.93 -3.96
CA ARG A 34 -15.43 6.77 -2.65
C ARG A 34 -14.14 5.93 -2.72
N ALA A 35 -14.13 4.84 -3.48
CA ALA A 35 -12.94 4.02 -3.69
C ALA A 35 -11.82 4.81 -4.40
N MET A 36 -12.17 5.64 -5.38
CA MET A 36 -11.24 6.55 -6.06
C MET A 36 -10.61 7.54 -5.09
N ALA A 37 -11.45 8.24 -4.30
CA ALA A 37 -10.98 9.21 -3.32
C ALA A 37 -10.05 8.59 -2.25
N ASN A 38 -10.32 7.35 -1.81
CA ASN A 38 -9.44 6.63 -0.88
C ASN A 38 -8.01 6.46 -1.40
N PHE A 39 -7.82 6.44 -2.72
CA PHE A 39 -6.54 6.16 -3.36
C PHE A 39 -6.02 7.30 -4.23
N GLY A 40 -6.55 8.50 -4.04
CA GLY A 40 -6.08 9.71 -4.72
C GLY A 40 -6.38 9.73 -6.22
N LEU A 41 -7.42 9.03 -6.66
CA LEU A 41 -7.96 9.12 -8.02
C LEU A 41 -9.15 10.09 -8.02
N ASP A 42 -9.23 10.95 -9.02
CA ASP A 42 -10.26 11.99 -9.11
C ASP A 42 -10.88 12.15 -10.50
N GLU A 43 -10.25 11.61 -11.56
CA GLU A 43 -10.78 11.64 -12.91
C GLU A 43 -11.70 10.44 -13.20
N MET A 44 -13.03 10.66 -13.11
CA MET A 44 -14.04 9.67 -13.47
C MET A 44 -14.61 9.95 -14.87
N ARG A 45 -14.82 8.89 -15.64
CA ARG A 45 -15.56 8.91 -16.91
C ARG A 45 -16.69 7.89 -16.86
N VAL A 46 -17.88 8.29 -17.27
CA VAL A 46 -19.08 7.46 -17.29
C VAL A 46 -19.59 7.35 -18.72
N VAL A 47 -19.61 6.14 -19.25
CA VAL A 47 -20.04 5.87 -20.62
C VAL A 47 -21.47 5.38 -20.61
N ASN A 48 -22.35 6.08 -21.31
CA ASN A 48 -23.76 5.72 -21.52
C ASN A 48 -24.47 5.26 -20.21
N PRO A 49 -24.51 6.09 -19.15
CA PRO A 49 -25.13 5.70 -17.89
C PRO A 49 -26.63 5.45 -18.06
N ARG A 50 -27.13 4.34 -17.52
CA ARG A 50 -28.53 3.92 -17.68
C ARG A 50 -29.53 4.94 -17.14
N ASP A 51 -29.27 5.47 -15.94
CA ASP A 51 -30.20 6.34 -15.20
C ASP A 51 -29.92 7.84 -15.45
N GLY A 52 -29.16 8.17 -16.50
CA GLY A 52 -28.73 9.54 -16.78
C GLY A 52 -27.67 10.07 -15.81
N TRP A 53 -27.19 11.29 -16.05
CA TRP A 53 -26.14 11.94 -15.25
C TRP A 53 -26.31 13.46 -15.21
N PRO A 54 -26.01 14.16 -14.09
CA PRO A 54 -25.52 13.65 -12.79
C PRO A 54 -26.59 12.87 -12.01
N SER A 55 -26.14 11.99 -11.10
CA SER A 55 -27.03 11.12 -10.31
C SER A 55 -27.01 11.49 -8.83
N GLU A 56 -28.14 11.97 -8.30
CA GLU A 56 -28.29 12.31 -6.87
C GLU A 56 -28.10 11.08 -5.97
N LYS A 57 -28.51 9.89 -6.44
CA LYS A 57 -28.27 8.63 -5.74
C LYS A 57 -26.78 8.31 -5.62
N ALA A 58 -26.02 8.49 -6.71
CA ALA A 58 -24.57 8.30 -6.69
C ALA A 58 -23.91 9.31 -5.74
N ARG A 59 -24.35 10.58 -5.80
CA ARG A 59 -23.88 11.67 -4.93
C ARG A 59 -24.10 11.35 -3.45
N ALA A 60 -25.30 10.88 -3.09
CA ALA A 60 -25.64 10.53 -1.71
C ALA A 60 -24.75 9.42 -1.13
N VAL A 61 -24.36 8.45 -1.95
CA VAL A 61 -23.50 7.31 -1.52
C VAL A 61 -22.01 7.67 -1.51
N ALA A 62 -21.58 8.67 -2.28
CA ALA A 62 -20.18 9.04 -2.44
C ALA A 62 -19.50 9.57 -1.15
N SER A 63 -20.26 9.93 -0.10
CA SER A 63 -19.79 10.24 1.26
C SER A 63 -18.43 10.97 1.31
N GLY A 64 -18.43 12.27 0.99
CA GLY A 64 -17.24 13.11 0.93
C GLY A 64 -16.51 13.11 -0.42
N ALA A 65 -16.83 12.18 -1.33
CA ALA A 65 -16.30 12.11 -2.70
C ALA A 65 -17.28 12.62 -3.77
N ALA A 66 -18.31 13.40 -3.39
CA ALA A 66 -19.32 13.92 -4.30
C ALA A 66 -18.72 14.74 -5.46
N ALA A 67 -17.60 15.44 -5.23
CA ALA A 67 -16.92 16.21 -6.26
C ALA A 67 -16.44 15.36 -7.46
N ILE A 68 -16.12 14.07 -7.24
CA ILE A 68 -15.74 13.15 -8.32
C ILE A 68 -16.97 12.79 -9.16
N VAL A 69 -18.12 12.58 -8.52
CA VAL A 69 -19.40 12.32 -9.21
C VAL A 69 -19.82 13.54 -10.02
N ASP A 70 -19.77 14.73 -9.39
CA ASP A 70 -20.16 15.99 -10.04
C ASP A 70 -19.23 16.36 -11.20
N GLY A 71 -17.93 16.06 -11.06
CA GLY A 71 -16.91 16.31 -12.08
C GLY A 71 -16.75 15.20 -13.12
N ALA A 72 -17.54 14.12 -13.05
CA ALA A 72 -17.38 12.99 -13.96
C ALA A 72 -17.68 13.39 -15.41
N GLY A 73 -16.78 13.02 -16.33
CA GLY A 73 -16.99 13.20 -17.76
C GLY A 73 -18.01 12.19 -18.29
N VAL A 74 -19.10 12.67 -18.89
CA VAL A 74 -20.15 11.80 -19.46
C VAL A 74 -19.90 11.63 -20.95
N HIS A 75 -19.83 10.38 -21.39
CA HIS A 75 -19.54 10.03 -22.78
C HIS A 75 -20.67 9.18 -23.36
N ALA A 76 -21.00 9.40 -24.63
CA ALA A 76 -22.06 8.65 -25.30
C ALA A 76 -21.63 7.22 -25.65
N ASP A 77 -20.35 7.00 -25.90
CA ASP A 77 -19.78 5.73 -26.34
C ASP A 77 -18.34 5.55 -25.84
N LEU A 78 -17.81 4.33 -25.99
CA LEU A 78 -16.46 4.01 -25.55
C LEU A 78 -15.40 4.84 -26.29
N THR A 79 -15.59 5.08 -27.59
CA THR A 79 -14.65 5.81 -28.44
C THR A 79 -14.42 7.23 -27.94
N SER A 80 -15.50 7.96 -27.65
CA SER A 80 -15.43 9.32 -27.07
C SER A 80 -14.85 9.32 -25.66
N ALA A 81 -15.00 8.23 -24.91
CA ALA A 81 -14.47 8.09 -23.55
C ALA A 81 -12.96 7.79 -23.48
N ILE A 82 -12.36 7.30 -24.57
CA ILE A 82 -10.93 6.93 -24.60
C ILE A 82 -10.11 7.69 -25.65
N GLY A 83 -10.73 8.51 -26.50
CA GLY A 83 -10.08 9.10 -27.68
C GLY A 83 -8.90 10.03 -27.40
N ASP A 84 -8.79 10.56 -26.19
CA ASP A 84 -7.73 11.42 -25.68
C ASP A 84 -6.74 10.67 -24.75
N LEU A 85 -6.86 9.35 -24.64
CA LEU A 85 -5.96 8.48 -23.88
C LEU A 85 -4.93 7.82 -24.81
N ASN A 86 -3.70 7.70 -24.34
CA ASN A 86 -2.62 7.01 -25.03
C ASN A 86 -2.55 5.52 -24.68
N TRP A 87 -3.10 5.13 -23.53
CA TRP A 87 -3.09 3.73 -23.09
C TRP A 87 -4.31 3.40 -22.22
N VAL A 88 -4.99 2.30 -22.54
CA VAL A 88 -6.19 1.85 -21.84
C VAL A 88 -6.03 0.40 -21.40
N ALA A 89 -6.36 0.12 -20.14
CA ALA A 89 -6.45 -1.25 -19.64
C ALA A 89 -7.91 -1.65 -19.37
N ALA A 90 -8.32 -2.85 -19.74
CA ALA A 90 -9.65 -3.37 -19.49
C ALA A 90 -9.66 -4.39 -18.34
N THR A 91 -10.56 -4.22 -17.38
CA THR A 91 -10.70 -5.15 -16.24
C THR A 91 -11.67 -6.29 -16.56
N THR A 92 -11.28 -7.54 -16.26
CA THR A 92 -12.15 -8.71 -16.43
C THR A 92 -11.69 -9.87 -15.54
N ALA A 93 -12.64 -10.62 -15.00
CA ALA A 93 -12.36 -11.89 -14.34
C ALA A 93 -12.42 -13.09 -15.31
N ARG A 94 -13.02 -12.88 -16.49
CA ARG A 94 -13.16 -13.92 -17.52
C ARG A 94 -11.91 -13.98 -18.38
N GLN A 95 -11.38 -15.18 -18.57
CA GLN A 95 -10.38 -15.44 -19.61
C GLN A 95 -11.04 -15.23 -20.97
N ARG A 96 -10.41 -14.43 -21.83
CA ARG A 96 -10.85 -14.17 -23.20
C ARG A 96 -9.77 -14.59 -24.15
N ASP A 97 -10.17 -15.10 -25.31
CA ASP A 97 -9.25 -15.44 -26.40
C ASP A 97 -8.86 -14.18 -27.18
N LEU A 98 -8.20 -13.25 -26.50
CA LEU A 98 -7.65 -12.03 -27.08
C LEU A 98 -6.14 -12.05 -26.90
N ARG A 99 -5.41 -11.81 -28.00
CA ARG A 99 -3.94 -11.72 -27.99
C ARG A 99 -3.50 -10.36 -27.47
N LYS A 100 -3.64 -10.16 -26.16
CA LYS A 100 -3.26 -8.93 -25.45
C LYS A 100 -2.44 -9.26 -24.20
N PRO A 101 -1.56 -8.36 -23.74
CA PRO A 101 -0.91 -8.51 -22.44
C PRO A 101 -1.95 -8.66 -21.32
N ILE A 102 -1.71 -9.60 -20.41
CA ILE A 102 -2.50 -9.81 -19.20
C ILE A 102 -1.64 -9.38 -18.02
N LEU A 103 -2.15 -8.45 -17.21
CA LEU A 103 -1.44 -7.81 -16.11
C LEU A 103 -2.18 -8.05 -14.79
N THR A 104 -1.42 -8.17 -13.70
CA THR A 104 -1.97 -8.00 -12.34
C THR A 104 -2.23 -6.52 -12.05
N PRO A 105 -3.00 -6.17 -11.00
CA PRO A 105 -3.17 -4.78 -10.58
C PRO A 105 -1.85 -4.03 -10.34
N GLU A 106 -0.86 -4.70 -9.74
CA GLU A 106 0.47 -4.13 -9.48
C GLU A 106 1.24 -3.85 -10.77
N GLN A 107 1.18 -4.77 -11.73
CA GLN A 107 1.82 -4.59 -13.04
C GLN A 107 1.15 -3.48 -13.85
N ALA A 108 -0.18 -3.41 -13.83
CA ALA A 108 -0.94 -2.34 -14.49
C ALA A 108 -0.62 -0.97 -13.86
N ALA A 109 -0.54 -0.90 -12.53
CA ALA A 109 -0.16 0.32 -11.83
C ALA A 109 1.25 0.78 -12.21
N ALA A 110 2.23 -0.13 -12.23
CA ALA A 110 3.60 0.16 -12.64
C ALA A 110 3.68 0.68 -14.09
N GLU A 111 2.96 0.05 -15.02
CA GLU A 111 2.94 0.46 -16.43
C GLU A 111 2.27 1.82 -16.62
N MET A 112 1.14 2.08 -15.96
CA MET A 112 0.50 3.40 -16.01
C MET A 112 1.39 4.48 -15.42
N ARG A 113 2.09 4.22 -14.31
CA ARG A 113 3.04 5.18 -13.71
C ARG A 113 4.17 5.52 -14.68
N ARG A 114 4.76 4.51 -15.31
CA ARG A 114 5.82 4.71 -16.31
C ARG A 114 5.35 5.62 -17.44
N ARG A 115 4.17 5.32 -18.01
CA ARG A 115 3.57 6.09 -19.11
C ARG A 115 3.18 7.51 -18.71
N ILE A 116 2.55 7.68 -17.55
CA ILE A 116 2.19 9.00 -17.02
C ILE A 116 3.45 9.84 -16.77
N GLY A 117 4.53 9.24 -16.25
CA GLY A 117 5.83 9.90 -16.11
C GLY A 117 6.46 10.32 -17.44
N GLU A 118 6.08 9.68 -18.55
CA GLU A 118 6.45 10.04 -19.93
C GLU A 118 5.47 11.05 -20.56
N GLY A 119 4.51 11.58 -19.80
CA GLY A 119 3.51 12.54 -20.27
C GLY A 119 2.31 11.94 -21.01
N GLN A 120 2.14 10.61 -20.97
CA GLN A 120 1.00 9.93 -21.58
C GLN A 120 -0.23 9.96 -20.66
N ARG A 121 -1.43 9.97 -21.26
CA ARG A 121 -2.70 9.83 -20.54
C ARG A 121 -3.15 8.38 -20.53
N CYS A 122 -3.42 7.85 -19.35
CA CYS A 122 -3.81 6.45 -19.15
C CYS A 122 -5.23 6.36 -18.60
N GLY A 123 -5.93 5.27 -18.91
CA GLY A 123 -7.24 4.97 -18.30
C GLY A 123 -7.46 3.50 -18.04
N MET A 124 -8.41 3.21 -17.14
CA MET A 124 -8.82 1.85 -16.80
C MET A 124 -10.32 1.68 -16.95
N LEU A 125 -10.70 0.73 -17.79
CA LEU A 125 -12.06 0.42 -18.16
C LEU A 125 -12.65 -0.67 -17.26
N TYR A 126 -13.81 -0.36 -16.69
CA TYR A 126 -14.59 -1.26 -15.83
C TYR A 126 -15.96 -1.49 -16.45
N GLY A 127 -16.37 -2.76 -16.46
CA GLY A 127 -17.62 -3.16 -17.09
C GLY A 127 -18.84 -3.08 -16.18
N ARG A 128 -19.98 -3.38 -16.80
CA ARG A 128 -21.30 -3.47 -16.17
C ARG A 128 -21.30 -4.51 -15.04
N GLU A 129 -22.13 -4.31 -14.02
CA GLU A 129 -22.19 -5.16 -12.82
C GLU A 129 -22.45 -6.64 -13.11
N ARG A 130 -23.34 -6.94 -14.06
CA ARG A 130 -23.79 -8.32 -14.33
C ARG A 130 -22.93 -9.02 -15.38
N ASN A 131 -22.59 -8.29 -16.44
CA ASN A 131 -22.02 -8.88 -17.64
C ASN A 131 -20.52 -8.58 -17.81
N GLY A 132 -19.99 -7.65 -17.01
CA GLY A 132 -18.65 -7.09 -17.22
C GLY A 132 -18.58 -6.33 -18.54
N LEU A 133 -17.37 -6.33 -19.11
CA LEU A 133 -17.12 -5.78 -20.44
C LEU A 133 -17.54 -6.75 -21.55
N GLU A 134 -17.93 -6.25 -22.69
CA GLU A 134 -18.08 -7.02 -23.92
C GLU A 134 -16.72 -7.31 -24.54
N THR A 135 -16.64 -8.32 -25.40
CA THR A 135 -15.37 -8.66 -26.07
C THR A 135 -14.91 -7.54 -27.00
N SER A 136 -15.85 -6.85 -27.66
CA SER A 136 -15.63 -5.64 -28.45
C SER A 136 -15.02 -4.50 -27.61
N GLU A 137 -15.49 -4.31 -26.38
CA GLU A 137 -14.98 -3.28 -25.47
C GLU A 137 -13.55 -3.61 -25.00
N VAL A 138 -13.30 -4.86 -24.61
CA VAL A 138 -11.93 -5.31 -24.25
C VAL A 138 -10.98 -5.24 -25.45
N ALA A 139 -11.47 -5.45 -26.67
CA ALA A 139 -10.66 -5.37 -27.89
C ALA A 139 -10.07 -3.97 -28.11
N ASN A 140 -10.73 -2.90 -27.64
CA ASN A 140 -10.29 -1.52 -27.74
C ASN A 140 -9.28 -1.10 -26.66
N ALA A 141 -8.97 -1.95 -25.69
CA ALA A 141 -7.95 -1.70 -24.68
C ALA A 141 -6.58 -2.25 -25.09
N ASP A 142 -5.49 -1.65 -24.67
CA ASP A 142 -4.11 -2.09 -24.92
C ASP A 142 -3.75 -3.35 -24.11
N ALA A 143 -4.27 -3.46 -22.90
CA ALA A 143 -4.00 -4.57 -21.98
C ALA A 143 -5.24 -5.02 -21.22
N ILE A 144 -5.16 -6.23 -20.67
CA ILE A 144 -6.18 -6.81 -19.79
C ILE A 144 -5.63 -6.83 -18.36
N VAL A 145 -6.40 -6.32 -17.40
CA VAL A 145 -6.09 -6.45 -15.97
C VAL A 145 -6.98 -7.53 -15.37
N MET A 146 -6.34 -8.55 -14.79
CA MET A 146 -7.03 -9.63 -14.09
C MET A 146 -6.61 -9.63 -12.62
N ILE A 147 -7.58 -9.42 -11.73
CA ILE A 147 -7.38 -9.53 -10.29
C ILE A 147 -7.42 -11.01 -9.92
N PRO A 148 -6.39 -11.56 -9.25
CA PRO A 148 -6.44 -12.93 -8.74
C PRO A 148 -7.59 -13.10 -7.75
N VAL A 149 -8.53 -13.98 -8.07
CA VAL A 149 -9.73 -14.27 -7.27
C VAL A 149 -9.94 -15.78 -7.16
N ASN A 150 -10.72 -16.21 -6.17
CA ASN A 150 -11.13 -17.60 -6.08
C ASN A 150 -11.94 -17.99 -7.32
N ALA A 151 -11.49 -19.01 -8.07
CA ALA A 151 -12.16 -19.47 -9.29
C ALA A 151 -13.64 -19.87 -9.07
N LYS A 152 -14.01 -20.29 -7.85
CA LYS A 152 -15.40 -20.62 -7.48
C LYS A 152 -16.27 -19.38 -7.26
N PHE A 153 -15.67 -18.21 -7.09
CA PHE A 153 -16.36 -16.95 -6.82
C PHE A 153 -15.57 -15.78 -7.42
N ALA A 154 -15.48 -15.76 -8.75
CA ALA A 154 -14.60 -14.85 -9.49
C ALA A 154 -15.24 -13.48 -9.80
N SER A 155 -16.43 -13.18 -9.28
CA SER A 155 -17.13 -11.91 -9.54
C SER A 155 -16.92 -10.94 -8.39
N LEU A 156 -16.18 -9.86 -8.64
CA LEU A 156 -16.05 -8.73 -7.71
C LEU A 156 -17.12 -7.68 -8.00
N ASN A 157 -17.60 -7.02 -6.95
CA ASN A 157 -18.40 -5.80 -7.15
C ASN A 157 -17.53 -4.72 -7.84
N LEU A 158 -18.16 -3.88 -8.65
CA LEU A 158 -17.50 -2.80 -9.40
C LEU A 158 -16.61 -1.92 -8.50
N ALA A 159 -17.13 -1.45 -7.38
CA ALA A 159 -16.37 -0.61 -6.45
C ALA A 159 -15.22 -1.38 -5.79
N GLN A 160 -15.33 -2.69 -5.59
CA GLN A 160 -14.24 -3.52 -5.07
C GLN A 160 -13.12 -3.68 -6.08
N ALA A 161 -13.45 -3.85 -7.37
CA ALA A 161 -12.45 -3.90 -8.43
C ALA A 161 -11.70 -2.56 -8.55
N VAL A 162 -12.41 -1.43 -8.47
CA VAL A 162 -11.78 -0.10 -8.43
C VAL A 162 -10.93 0.06 -7.16
N LEU A 163 -11.41 -0.39 -6.01
CA LEU A 163 -10.68 -0.33 -4.74
C LEU A 163 -9.34 -1.08 -4.81
N LEU A 164 -9.31 -2.29 -5.38
CA LEU A 164 -8.08 -3.08 -5.49
C LEU A 164 -7.07 -2.46 -6.48
N ASN A 165 -7.55 -1.95 -7.61
CA ASN A 165 -6.67 -1.28 -8.58
C ASN A 165 -6.16 0.07 -8.04
N GLY A 166 -7.02 0.83 -7.34
CA GLY A 166 -6.63 2.06 -6.67
C GLY A 166 -5.62 1.81 -5.55
N TYR A 167 -5.78 0.73 -4.78
CA TYR A 167 -4.79 0.31 -3.79
C TYR A 167 -3.43 0.01 -4.43
N ALA A 168 -3.40 -0.80 -5.49
CA ALA A 168 -2.18 -1.10 -6.24
C ALA A 168 -1.55 0.17 -6.84
N TRP A 169 -2.39 1.10 -7.31
CA TRP A 169 -1.95 2.42 -7.77
C TRP A 169 -1.26 3.20 -6.67
N LEU A 170 -1.93 3.52 -5.57
CA LEU A 170 -1.33 4.34 -4.50
C LEU A 170 -0.11 3.65 -3.89
N GLY A 171 -0.17 2.33 -3.66
CA GLY A 171 0.89 1.52 -3.07
C GLY A 171 2.16 1.42 -3.93
N SER A 172 2.05 1.54 -5.26
CA SER A 172 3.20 1.55 -6.18
C SER A 172 3.87 2.92 -6.32
N GLY A 173 3.34 3.96 -5.68
CA GLY A 173 3.89 5.31 -5.76
C GLY A 173 5.13 5.50 -4.89
N GLU A 174 6.13 6.20 -5.45
CA GLU A 174 7.19 6.78 -4.63
C GLU A 174 6.57 7.74 -3.60
N GLY A 175 6.99 7.65 -2.34
CA GLY A 175 6.41 8.50 -1.29
C GLY A 175 5.15 7.95 -0.61
N ALA A 176 4.60 6.80 -1.03
CA ALA A 176 3.44 6.18 -0.37
C ALA A 176 3.68 6.00 1.14
N THR A 177 2.76 6.50 1.95
CA THR A 177 2.77 6.36 3.40
C THR A 177 1.60 5.49 3.83
N LEU A 178 1.82 4.67 4.86
CA LEU A 178 0.76 3.90 5.48
C LEU A 178 -0.06 4.81 6.42
N GLY A 179 -1.38 4.62 6.43
CA GLY A 179 -2.30 5.38 7.28
C GLY A 179 -2.59 6.80 6.77
N ARG A 180 -3.27 7.59 7.61
CA ARG A 180 -3.59 8.98 7.32
C ARG A 180 -2.33 9.84 7.44
N LYS A 181 -2.03 10.62 6.41
CA LYS A 181 -1.00 11.67 6.47
C LYS A 181 -1.65 13.01 6.77
N THR A 182 -1.39 13.59 7.94
CA THR A 182 -1.60 15.02 8.18
C THR A 182 -0.29 15.78 7.93
N ARG A 183 -0.32 17.13 7.90
CA ARG A 183 0.88 17.96 7.71
C ARG A 183 1.96 17.70 8.77
N ASN A 184 1.58 17.16 9.93
CA ASN A 184 2.47 16.89 11.05
C ASN A 184 2.92 15.41 11.13
N ASP A 185 2.34 14.53 10.30
CA ASP A 185 2.64 13.11 10.36
C ASP A 185 3.86 12.77 9.51
N ARG A 186 4.76 11.97 10.09
CA ARG A 186 5.90 11.40 9.37
C ARG A 186 5.44 10.27 8.47
N ARG A 187 6.19 10.03 7.40
CA ARG A 187 5.96 8.88 6.52
C ARG A 187 6.16 7.60 7.32
N ILE A 188 5.14 6.75 7.30
CA ILE A 188 5.15 5.42 7.90
C ILE A 188 5.28 4.42 6.77
N GLY A 189 6.32 3.59 6.79
CA GLY A 189 6.51 2.47 5.87
C GLY A 189 6.21 1.13 6.55
N SER A 190 6.18 0.05 5.77
CA SER A 190 6.13 -1.30 6.34
C SER A 190 7.44 -1.62 7.08
N GLY A 191 7.35 -2.38 8.17
CA GLY A 191 8.51 -2.86 8.91
C GLY A 191 8.52 -2.39 10.36
N LEU A 192 9.70 -2.46 10.99
CA LEU A 192 9.86 -2.07 12.39
C LEU A 192 9.82 -0.54 12.52
N HIS A 193 8.90 -0.03 13.33
CA HIS A 193 8.81 1.40 13.65
C HIS A 193 9.81 1.75 14.75
N LEU A 194 10.96 2.31 14.37
CA LEU A 194 11.97 2.77 15.32
C LEU A 194 11.68 4.16 15.90
N GLY A 195 10.62 4.83 15.44
CA GLY A 195 10.30 6.19 15.89
C GLY A 195 11.42 7.19 15.57
N HIS A 196 12.11 7.67 16.61
CA HIS A 196 13.28 8.53 16.50
C HIS A 196 14.60 7.79 16.69
N ASP A 197 14.55 6.52 17.08
CA ASP A 197 15.73 5.74 17.35
C ASP A 197 16.40 5.32 16.04
N VAL A 198 17.73 5.27 16.10
CA VAL A 198 18.56 4.79 15.00
C VAL A 198 18.99 3.35 15.27
N PRO A 199 19.07 2.50 14.23
CA PRO A 199 19.72 1.20 14.35
C PRO A 199 21.10 1.34 14.98
N ALA A 200 21.44 0.43 15.89
CA ALA A 200 22.77 0.40 16.48
C ALA A 200 23.81 0.17 15.38
N LYS A 201 24.92 0.87 15.46
CA LYS A 201 26.06 0.60 14.60
C LYS A 201 26.67 -0.76 14.95
N HIS A 202 27.39 -1.34 14.00
CA HIS A 202 27.97 -2.67 14.20
C HIS A 202 28.99 -2.71 15.33
N ASP A 203 29.75 -1.63 15.54
CA ASP A 203 30.69 -1.48 16.66
C ASP A 203 29.99 -1.47 18.04
N GLU A 204 28.83 -0.83 18.15
CA GLU A 204 28.01 -0.83 19.37
C GLU A 204 27.49 -2.25 19.70
N ILE A 205 27.03 -2.97 18.67
CA ILE A 205 26.55 -4.35 18.79
C ILE A 205 27.70 -5.29 19.19
N GLU A 206 28.86 -5.16 18.53
CA GLU A 206 30.06 -5.93 18.84
C GLU A 206 30.56 -5.68 20.27
N GLY A 207 30.52 -4.42 20.73
CA GLY A 207 30.84 -4.06 22.11
C GLY A 207 29.85 -4.64 23.13
N PHE A 208 28.58 -4.81 22.76
CA PHE A 208 27.61 -5.55 23.58
C PHE A 208 27.90 -7.05 23.60
N PHE A 209 28.23 -7.67 22.46
CA PHE A 209 28.59 -9.08 22.42
C PHE A 209 29.80 -9.41 23.27
N GLY A 210 30.87 -8.62 23.18
CA GLY A 210 32.04 -8.79 24.04
C GLY A 210 31.66 -8.76 25.52
N HIS A 211 30.92 -7.73 25.93
CA HIS A 211 30.48 -7.59 27.33
C HIS A 211 29.59 -8.76 27.81
N LEU A 212 28.64 -9.21 26.97
CA LEU A 212 27.76 -10.33 27.31
C LEU A 212 28.53 -11.65 27.39
N GLU A 213 29.42 -11.92 26.45
CA GLU A 213 30.21 -13.15 26.41
C GLU A 213 31.15 -13.27 27.62
N GLU A 214 31.84 -12.19 27.97
CA GLU A 214 32.69 -12.13 29.18
C GLU A 214 31.86 -12.38 30.45
N ALA A 215 30.68 -11.78 30.55
CA ALA A 215 29.78 -11.96 31.69
C ALA A 215 29.32 -13.42 31.85
N LEU A 216 28.94 -14.04 30.74
CA LEU A 216 28.48 -15.44 30.71
C LEU A 216 29.63 -16.41 31.03
N GLU A 217 30.85 -16.12 30.58
CA GLU A 217 32.05 -16.88 30.91
C GLU A 217 32.32 -16.85 32.42
N GLN A 218 32.30 -15.66 33.04
CA GLN A 218 32.53 -15.48 34.48
C GLN A 218 31.52 -16.24 35.35
N LYS A 219 30.28 -16.40 34.88
CA LYS A 219 29.22 -17.13 35.60
C LYS A 219 29.15 -18.62 35.22
N GLY A 220 30.08 -19.12 34.41
CA GLY A 220 30.18 -20.54 34.06
C GLY A 220 29.09 -21.06 33.13
N PHE A 221 28.44 -20.18 32.35
CA PHE A 221 27.31 -20.54 31.49
C PHE A 221 27.72 -21.51 30.35
N PHE A 222 28.95 -21.42 29.85
CA PHE A 222 29.44 -22.23 28.74
C PHE A 222 29.92 -23.62 29.19
N THR A 223 29.04 -24.39 29.82
CA THR A 223 29.33 -25.76 30.28
C THR A 223 28.46 -26.78 29.53
N PRO A 224 29.03 -27.77 28.81
CA PRO A 224 30.46 -28.04 28.64
C PRO A 224 31.16 -27.08 27.64
N PRO A 225 32.48 -26.84 27.78
CA PRO A 225 33.22 -25.85 26.98
C PRO A 225 33.17 -26.07 25.47
N GLU A 226 33.08 -27.31 24.99
CA GLU A 226 33.01 -27.58 23.56
C GLU A 226 31.79 -26.92 22.87
N ARG A 227 30.71 -26.63 23.60
CA ARG A 227 29.50 -26.00 23.04
C ARG A 227 29.57 -24.48 22.99
N ARG A 228 30.60 -23.85 23.56
CA ARG A 228 30.75 -22.38 23.63
C ARG A 228 30.56 -21.73 22.25
N HIS A 229 31.26 -22.23 21.23
CA HIS A 229 31.24 -21.65 19.89
C HIS A 229 29.83 -21.67 19.26
N VAL A 230 29.07 -22.75 19.48
CA VAL A 230 27.68 -22.87 19.00
C VAL A 230 26.77 -21.88 19.73
N THR A 231 26.87 -21.82 21.06
CA THR A 231 26.05 -20.93 21.88
C THR A 231 26.31 -19.46 21.57
N VAL A 232 27.57 -19.06 21.45
CA VAL A 232 27.96 -17.69 21.04
C VAL A 232 27.39 -17.34 19.67
N ARG A 233 27.56 -18.22 18.68
CA ARG A 233 27.01 -18.01 17.33
C ARG A 233 25.49 -17.83 17.37
N ASN A 234 24.78 -18.62 18.17
CA ASN A 234 23.33 -18.53 18.32
C ASN A 234 22.90 -17.22 18.97
N LEU A 235 23.58 -16.79 20.04
CA LEU A 235 23.32 -15.51 20.72
C LEU A 235 23.54 -14.33 19.77
N ARG A 236 24.68 -14.31 19.06
CA ARG A 236 24.96 -13.24 18.07
C ARG A 236 23.91 -13.22 16.96
N SER A 237 23.55 -14.39 16.42
CA SER A 237 22.51 -14.52 15.40
C SER A 237 21.11 -14.10 15.90
N LEU A 238 20.81 -14.29 17.19
CA LEU A 238 19.56 -13.84 17.81
C LEU A 238 19.51 -12.31 17.86
N PHE A 239 20.55 -11.64 18.34
CA PHE A 239 20.53 -10.19 18.48
C PHE A 239 20.73 -9.45 17.16
N LEU A 240 21.50 -10.00 16.21
CA LEU A 240 21.62 -9.42 14.87
C LEU A 240 20.30 -9.46 14.10
N ARG A 241 19.51 -10.55 14.21
CA ARG A 241 18.19 -10.60 13.57
C ARG A 241 17.17 -9.67 14.23
N ALA A 242 17.39 -9.29 15.48
CA ALA A 242 16.48 -8.42 16.23
C ALA A 242 16.52 -6.97 15.74
N GLY A 243 17.58 -6.55 15.03
CA GLY A 243 17.67 -5.20 14.47
C GLY A 243 17.70 -4.10 15.53
N LEU A 244 18.45 -4.32 16.62
CA LEU A 244 18.44 -3.46 17.80
C LEU A 244 18.81 -2.00 17.51
N THR A 245 18.21 -1.08 18.26
CA THR A 245 18.59 0.34 18.27
C THR A 245 19.79 0.59 19.17
N ALA A 246 20.47 1.73 18.97
CA ALA A 246 21.57 2.16 19.85
C ALA A 246 21.11 2.33 21.32
N GLN A 247 19.84 2.68 21.54
CA GLN A 247 19.26 2.79 22.89
C GLN A 247 19.02 1.40 23.51
N GLU A 248 18.53 0.44 22.73
CA GLU A 248 18.33 -0.95 23.19
C GLU A 248 19.66 -1.62 23.53
N VAL A 249 20.70 -1.43 22.70
CA VAL A 249 22.05 -1.93 22.99
C VAL A 249 22.58 -1.36 24.31
N ARG A 250 22.41 -0.06 24.56
CA ARG A 250 22.80 0.57 25.84
C ARG A 250 22.02 -0.03 27.02
N THR A 251 20.72 -0.24 26.86
CA THR A 251 19.87 -0.89 27.86
C THR A 251 20.35 -2.31 28.18
N LEU A 252 20.63 -3.13 27.14
CA LEU A 252 21.12 -4.49 27.31
C LEU A 252 22.49 -4.53 28.00
N ARG A 253 23.41 -3.64 27.65
CA ARG A 253 24.70 -3.52 28.36
C ARG A 253 24.51 -3.13 29.82
N GLY A 254 23.54 -2.27 30.13
CA GLY A 254 23.16 -1.92 31.50
C GLY A 254 22.60 -3.10 32.30
N ILE A 255 21.78 -3.95 31.67
CA ILE A 255 21.28 -5.21 32.25
C ILE A 255 22.46 -6.13 32.59
N VAL A 256 23.36 -6.36 31.64
CA VAL A 256 24.55 -7.21 31.83
C VAL A 256 25.41 -6.67 32.99
N ALA A 257 25.72 -5.37 33.01
CA ALA A 257 26.50 -4.75 34.08
C ALA A 257 25.84 -4.93 35.47
N THR A 258 24.51 -4.85 35.53
CA THR A 258 23.76 -5.00 36.79
C THR A 258 23.77 -6.45 37.27
N LEU A 259 23.67 -7.43 36.37
CA LEU A 259 23.69 -8.85 36.71
C LEU A 259 25.07 -9.35 37.16
N ILE A 260 26.15 -8.72 36.67
CA ILE A 260 27.53 -9.06 37.10
C ILE A 260 27.84 -8.49 38.49
N ARG A 261 27.24 -7.36 38.87
CA ARG A 261 27.44 -6.78 40.21
C ARG A 261 26.92 -7.72 41.29
N ASP A 262 27.84 -8.30 42.06
CA ASP A 262 27.48 -8.99 43.29
C ASP A 262 26.83 -7.98 44.24
N ARG A 263 25.55 -8.18 44.58
CA ARG A 263 24.93 -7.44 45.69
C ARG A 263 25.73 -7.76 46.94
N GLY A 264 26.59 -6.83 47.38
CA GLY A 264 27.24 -6.91 48.67
C GLY A 264 26.19 -7.20 49.73
N LYS A 265 26.39 -8.28 50.51
CA LYS A 265 25.62 -8.54 51.72
C LYS A 265 25.63 -7.25 52.57
N PRO A 266 24.50 -6.80 53.14
CA PRO A 266 24.53 -5.73 54.13
C PRO A 266 25.48 -6.17 55.24
N GLY A 267 26.48 -5.34 55.53
CA GLY A 267 27.57 -5.69 56.43
C GLY A 267 27.07 -6.18 57.78
N SER A 268 27.62 -7.31 58.23
CA SER A 268 27.59 -7.67 59.65
C SER A 268 28.33 -6.59 60.42
N SER A 269 27.58 -5.72 61.09
CA SER A 269 28.11 -4.83 62.12
C SER A 269 28.65 -5.70 63.27
N SER A 270 29.96 -5.70 63.41
CA SER A 270 30.68 -6.20 64.57
C SER A 270 30.35 -5.37 65.80
N THR A 271 29.84 -6.03 66.83
CA THR A 271 30.01 -5.68 68.25
C THR A 271 30.36 -6.95 68.99
#